data_AF-A0A6V7HX77-F1
#
_entry.id   AF-A0A6V7HX77-F1
#
_cell.length_a   1.000
_cell.length_b   1.000
_cell.length_c   1.000
_cell.angle_alpha   90.00
_cell.angle_beta   90.00
_cell.angle_gamma   90.00
#
_symmetry.space_group_name_H-M   'P 1'
#
loop_
_entity.id
_entity.type
_entity.pdbx_description
1 polymer ?
#
loop_
_entity_poly.entity_id
_entity_poly.type
_entity_poly.pdbx_seq_one_letter_code
_entity_poly.pdbx_strand_id
1 'polypeptide(L)' 'VTLSISILISLHVFFLLVVEIIPPTSLVVPLLGKYLIFAMILVSI' A
#
# COMPACT_ATOMS: atom_id res chain seq x y z
N VAL A 1 1.88 -5.73 -18.38
CA VAL A 1 1.19 -6.77 -17.57
C VAL A 1 2.11 -7.36 -16.52
N THR A 2 3.20 -8.05 -16.86
CA THR A 2 4.15 -8.62 -15.87
C THR A 2 4.77 -7.57 -14.95
N LEU A 3 5.29 -6.46 -15.50
CA LEU A 3 5.83 -5.34 -14.71
C LEU A 3 4.78 -4.74 -13.75
N SER A 4 3.56 -4.46 -14.23
CA SER A 4 2.48 -3.91 -13.40
C SER A 4 2.11 -4.85 -12.26
N ILE A 5 2.03 -6.16 -12.50
CA ILE A 5 1.72 -7.17 -11.47
C ILE A 5 2.82 -7.19 -10.41
N SER A 6 4.09 -7.15 -10.81
CA SER A 6 5.22 -7.08 -9.86
C SER A 6 5.16 -5.83 -8.99
N ILE A 7 4.82 -4.68 -9.57
CA ILE A 7 4.67 -3.41 -8.83
C ILE A 7 3.49 -3.49 -7.86
N LEU A 8 2.36 -4.06 -8.28
CA LEU A 8 1.16 -4.20 -7.47
C LEU A 8 1.40 -5.12 -6.25
N ILE A 9 2.07 -6.26 -6.46
CA ILE A 9 2.48 -7.16 -5.37
C ILE A 9 3.44 -6.46 -4.41
N SER A 10 4.45 -5.75 -4.93
CA SER A 10 5.43 -5.05 -4.08
C SER A 10 4.76 -3.99 -3.19
N LEU A 11 3.80 -3.26 -3.76
CA LEU A 11 3.04 -2.23 -3.04
C LEU A 11 2.13 -2.84 -1.96
N HIS A 12 1.56 -4.03 -2.22
CA HIS A 12 0.75 -4.77 -1.24
C HIS A 12 1.60 -5.32 -0.07
N VAL A 13 2.80 -5.83 -0.34
CA VAL A 13 3.75 -6.26 0.70
C VAL A 13 4.18 -5.05 1.56
N PHE A 14 4.43 -3.90 0.95
CA PHE A 14 4.73 -2.67 1.68
C PHE A 14 3.59 -2.23 2.60
N PHE A 15 2.34 -2.36 2.13
CA PHE A 15 1.16 -2.08 2.94
C PHE A 15 1.06 -3.00 4.17
N LEU A 16 1.30 -4.31 3.99
CA LEU A 16 1.31 -5.26 5.09
C LEU A 16 2.40 -4.96 6.13
N LEU A 17 3.61 -4.62 5.69
CA LEU A 17 4.69 -4.20 6.60
C LEU A 17 4.29 -2.98 7.44
N VAL A 18 3.62 -2.01 6.84
CA VAL A 18 3.15 -0.81 7.56
C VAL A 18 2.10 -1.18 8.62
N VAL A 19 1.23 -2.15 8.32
CA VAL A 19 0.23 -2.69 9.28
C VAL A 19 0.88 -3.50 10.40
N GLU A 20 2.01 -4.16 10.15
CA GLU A 20 2.77 -4.86 11.20
C GLU A 20 3.57 -3.90 12.10
N ILE A 21 4.12 -2.83 11.53
CA ILE A 21 4.94 -1.85 12.27
C ILE A 21 4.07 -0.94 13.15
N ILE A 22 2.89 -0.55 12.68
CA ILE A 22 1.99 0.36 13.39
C ILE A 22 0.80 -0.47 13.88
N PRO A 23 0.46 -0.46 15.18
CA PRO A 23 -0.72 -1.19 15.67
C PRO A 23 -1.96 -0.75 14.87
N PRO A 24 -2.91 -1.66 14.59
CA PRO A 24 -4.11 -1.37 13.80
C PRO A 24 -5.10 -0.54 14.62
N THR A 25 -4.69 0.63 15.10
CA THR A 25 -5.60 1.60 15.69
C THR A 25 -6.18 2.41 14.54
N SER A 26 -7.48 2.21 14.30
CA SER A 26 -8.31 2.90 13.30
C SER A 26 -8.44 4.42 13.50
N LEU A 27 -7.58 5.04 14.32
CA LEU A 27 -7.70 6.43 14.72
C LEU A 27 -7.26 7.38 13.59
N VAL A 28 -6.23 7.04 12.80
CA VAL A 28 -5.80 7.82 11.63
C VAL A 28 -5.03 6.91 10.66
N VAL A 29 -5.45 6.83 9.39
CA VAL A 29 -4.62 6.19 8.35
C VAL A 29 -3.33 7.00 8.18
N PRO A 30 -2.14 6.42 8.39
CA PRO A 30 -0.88 7.15 8.29
C PRO A 30 -0.73 7.78 6.89
N LEU A 31 -0.04 8.92 6.79
CA LEU A 31 0.22 9.58 5.50
C LEU A 31 0.81 8.60 4.47
N LEU A 32 1.65 7.67 4.93
CA LEU A 32 2.22 6.61 4.10
C LEU A 32 1.16 5.63 3.57
N GLY A 33 0.16 5.27 4.37
CA GLY A 33 -0.97 4.43 3.94
C GLY A 33 -1.81 5.12 2.85
N LYS A 34 -2.05 6.43 2.99
CA LYS A 34 -2.75 7.21 1.95
C LYS A 34 -1.96 7.26 0.63
N TYR A 35 -0.63 7.39 0.71
CA TYR A 35 0.24 7.35 -0.47
C TYR A 35 0.22 5.98 -1.15
N LEU A 36 0.27 4.89 -0.38
CA LEU A 36 0.19 3.53 -0.92
C LEU A 36 -1.15 3.27 -1.65
N ILE A 37 -2.26 3.75 -1.10
CA ILE A 37 -3.58 3.64 -1.74
C ILE A 37 -3.63 4.44 -3.05
N PHE A 38 -3.07 5.65 -3.07
CA PHE A 38 -2.96 6.45 -4.29
C PHE A 38 -2.15 5.74 -5.37
N ALA A 39 -1.01 5.16 -5.00
CA ALA A 39 -0.15 4.40 -5.93
C ALA A 39 -0.84 3.12 -6.46
N MET A 40 -1.63 2.43 -5.63
CA MET A 40 -2.42 1.26 -6.06
C MET A 40 -3.45 1.65 -7.13
N ILE A 41 -4.13 2.78 -6.94
CA ILE A 41 -5.13 3.28 -7.91
C ILE A 41 -4.44 3.69 -9.21
N LEU A 42 -3.28 4.34 -9.15
CA LEU A 42 -2.53 4.78 -10.33
C LEU A 42 -2.02 3.59 -11.16
N VAL A 43 -1.57 2.51 -10.52
CA VAL A 43 -1.13 1.27 -11.21
C VAL A 43 -2.32 0.47 -11.78
N SER A 44 -3.51 0.63 -11.20
CA SER A 44 -4.72 -0.05 -11.66
C SER A 44 -5.44 0.68 -12.80
N ILE A 45 -5.11 1.96 -13.05
CA ILE A 45 -5.61 2.76 -14.17
C ILE A 45 -4.80 2.46 -15.44
#